data_AF-A0A538MNB9-F1
#
_entry.id   AF-A0A538MNB9-F1
#
_cell.length_a   1.000
_cell.length_b   1.000
_cell.length_c   1.000
_cell.angle_alpha   90.00
_cell.angle_beta   90.00
_cell.angle_gamma   90.00
#
_symmetry.space_group_name_H-M   'P 1'
#
loop_
_entity.id
_entity.type
_entity.pdbx_description
1 polymer ?
#
loop_
_entity_poly.entity_id
_entity_poly.type
_entity_poly.pdbx_seq_one_letter_code
_entity_poly.pdbx_strand_id
1 'polypeptide(L)'
;MRITRLSVARSCAVCERTLLMGERSTRFTPDGENFVDVCPLCQDIALEYGWLKEGSPTTPTVSTDRPRRRLSLSSLFEARKAAVAEAPVADEPFLRRLSEPEREVVEAADLFNQTDFRRTVSGIAKSLGEPRASIRSLSGVSAEVVITVAWDISWYQYRVTPELAQPVRLEERGHELAELDPLYKDWNAHLDEHGRVVPNIARI
;
A
#
# COMPACT_ATOMS: atom_id res chain seq x y z
N MET A 1 4.53 56.54 19.21
CA MET A 1 4.09 56.37 17.81
C MET A 1 3.43 54.99 17.69
N ARG A 2 2.09 54.93 17.74
CA ARG A 2 1.33 53.66 17.65
C ARG A 2 1.26 53.26 16.19
N ILE A 3 1.87 52.13 15.83
CA ILE A 3 1.75 51.55 14.49
C ILE A 3 0.44 50.76 14.45
N THR A 4 -0.61 51.36 13.90
CA THR A 4 -1.83 50.65 13.49
C THR A 4 -1.47 49.78 12.29
N ARG A 5 -1.42 48.45 12.50
CA ARG A 5 -1.31 47.50 11.39
C ARG A 5 -2.62 47.58 10.59
N LEU A 6 -2.55 48.13 9.39
CA LEU A 6 -3.61 48.03 8.39
C LEU A 6 -3.79 46.53 8.07
N SER A 7 -4.89 45.96 8.53
CA SER A 7 -5.26 44.58 8.21
C SER A 7 -5.81 44.54 6.79
N VAL A 8 -5.06 43.92 5.87
CA VAL A 8 -5.58 43.57 4.55
C VAL A 8 -6.71 42.55 4.76
N ALA A 9 -7.94 42.92 4.38
CA ALA A 9 -9.05 41.99 4.38
C ALA A 9 -8.75 40.87 3.37
N ARG A 10 -8.67 39.63 3.85
CA ARG A 10 -8.45 38.45 2.99
C ARG A 10 -9.80 37.81 2.72
N SER A 11 -10.05 37.34 1.51
CA SER A 11 -11.26 36.60 1.15
C SER A 11 -10.91 35.14 0.85
N CYS A 12 -11.86 34.24 1.14
CA CYS A 12 -11.75 32.85 0.73
C CYS A 12 -11.96 32.73 -0.78
N ALA A 13 -11.08 32.05 -1.49
CA ALA A 13 -11.21 31.87 -2.94
C ALA A 13 -12.31 30.87 -3.37
N VAL A 14 -12.90 30.12 -2.43
CA VAL A 14 -13.95 29.13 -2.71
C VAL A 14 -15.35 29.69 -2.43
N CYS A 15 -15.55 30.30 -1.25
CA CYS A 15 -16.86 30.81 -0.82
C CYS A 15 -16.95 32.34 -0.78
N GLU A 16 -15.89 33.04 -1.18
CA GLU A 16 -15.79 34.50 -1.28
C GLU A 16 -16.01 35.28 0.03
N ARG A 17 -16.21 34.59 1.15
CA ARG A 17 -16.36 35.21 2.47
C ARG A 17 -15.04 35.87 2.90
N THR A 18 -15.16 37.07 3.47
CA THR A 18 -14.05 37.74 4.16
C THR A 18 -13.62 36.95 5.40
N LEU A 19 -12.34 36.58 5.45
CA LEU A 19 -11.72 35.91 6.57
C LEU A 19 -11.60 36.86 7.76
N LEU A 20 -12.06 36.42 8.92
CA LEU A 20 -12.06 37.23 10.14
C LEU A 20 -10.64 37.36 10.73
N MET A 21 -10.43 38.37 11.57
CA MET A 21 -9.19 38.50 12.33
C MET A 21 -9.00 37.28 13.24
N GLY A 22 -7.95 36.49 12.99
CA GLY A 22 -7.63 35.27 13.75
C GLY A 22 -8.20 33.97 13.14
N GLU A 23 -8.96 34.05 12.04
CA GLU A 23 -9.36 32.86 11.28
C GLU A 23 -8.13 32.23 10.62
N ARG A 24 -7.96 30.90 10.79
CA ARG A 24 -6.83 30.17 10.20
C ARG A 24 -7.09 29.92 8.72
N SER A 25 -6.41 30.64 7.82
CA SER A 25 -6.45 30.35 6.39
C SER A 25 -5.40 29.32 6.00
N THR A 26 -5.76 28.47 5.04
CA THR A 26 -4.83 27.54 4.38
C THR A 26 -4.64 27.99 2.94
N ARG A 27 -3.40 27.94 2.42
CA ARG A 27 -3.12 28.33 1.04
C ARG A 27 -3.16 27.15 0.10
N PHE A 28 -3.77 27.38 -1.06
CA PHE A 28 -3.90 26.42 -2.15
C PHE A 28 -3.44 27.07 -3.46
N THR A 29 -3.03 26.27 -4.43
CA THR A 29 -2.78 26.72 -5.80
C THR A 29 -3.72 26.01 -6.77
N PRO A 30 -4.62 26.75 -7.44
CA PRO A 30 -5.52 26.19 -8.46
C PRO A 30 -4.75 25.74 -9.71
N ASP A 31 -3.75 26.54 -10.11
CA ASP A 31 -3.03 26.37 -11.39
C ASP A 31 -1.58 25.91 -11.21
N GLY A 32 -1.12 25.67 -9.97
CA GLY A 32 0.27 25.34 -9.66
C GLY A 32 1.21 26.54 -9.53
N GLU A 33 0.79 27.73 -9.97
CA GLU A 33 1.63 28.93 -10.01
C GLU A 33 1.26 29.97 -8.94
N ASN A 34 -0.03 30.24 -8.75
CA ASN A 34 -0.53 31.28 -7.84
C ASN A 34 -1.17 30.69 -6.59
N PHE A 35 -0.90 31.29 -5.43
CA PHE A 35 -1.51 30.90 -4.17
C PHE A 35 -2.73 31.75 -3.83
N VAL A 36 -3.78 31.09 -3.37
CA VAL A 36 -5.02 31.69 -2.88
C VAL A 36 -5.31 31.23 -1.46
N ASP A 37 -5.95 32.08 -0.66
CA ASP A 37 -6.34 31.76 0.72
C ASP A 37 -7.71 31.05 0.73
N VAL A 38 -7.81 29.96 1.49
CA VAL A 38 -9.04 29.15 1.66
C VAL A 38 -9.37 29.03 3.14
N CYS A 39 -10.64 29.23 3.51
CA CYS A 39 -11.10 29.13 4.89
C CYS A 39 -11.14 27.66 5.38
N PRO A 40 -11.21 27.40 6.69
CA PRO A 40 -11.26 26.04 7.25
C PRO A 40 -12.40 25.17 6.69
N LEU A 41 -13.54 25.79 6.36
CA LEU A 41 -14.74 25.08 5.91
C LEU A 41 -14.69 24.69 4.42
N CYS A 42 -13.78 25.28 3.64
CA CYS A 42 -13.71 25.07 2.20
C CYS A 42 -12.46 24.29 1.76
N GLN A 43 -11.68 23.73 2.70
CA GLN A 43 -10.47 22.98 2.36
C GLN A 43 -10.78 21.71 1.57
N ASP A 44 -11.83 20.97 1.96
CA ASP A 44 -12.22 19.74 1.28
C ASP A 44 -12.69 20.02 -0.15
N ILE A 45 -13.47 21.10 -0.34
CA ILE A 45 -13.91 21.56 -1.66
C ILE A 45 -12.72 21.96 -2.55
N ALA A 46 -11.72 22.66 -1.99
CA ALA A 46 -10.51 23.02 -2.74
C ALA A 46 -9.72 21.76 -3.17
N LEU A 47 -9.66 20.73 -2.33
CA LEU A 47 -9.04 19.44 -2.68
C LEU A 47 -9.84 18.69 -3.75
N GLU A 48 -11.17 18.71 -3.69
CA GLU A 48 -12.05 18.13 -4.72
C GLU A 48 -11.87 18.81 -6.08
N TYR A 49 -11.63 20.12 -6.12
CA TYR A 49 -11.25 20.84 -7.34
C TYR A 49 -9.81 20.57 -7.81
N GLY A 50 -9.08 19.71 -7.09
CA GLY A 50 -7.70 19.36 -7.43
C GLY A 50 -6.69 20.45 -7.10
N TRP A 51 -7.04 21.44 -6.27
CA TRP A 51 -6.10 22.48 -5.89
C TRP A 51 -5.02 21.90 -4.98
N LEU A 52 -3.77 22.31 -5.21
CA LEU A 52 -2.62 21.81 -4.46
C LEU A 52 -2.40 22.66 -3.21
N LYS A 53 -2.35 22.04 -2.04
CA LYS A 53 -2.09 22.71 -0.77
C LYS A 53 -0.62 23.12 -0.65
N GLU A 54 -0.35 24.33 -0.17
CA GLU A 54 1.01 24.83 0.11
C GLU A 54 1.74 23.88 1.07
N GLY A 55 2.89 23.34 0.65
CA GLY A 55 3.67 22.38 1.43
C GLY A 55 3.18 20.93 1.38
N SER A 56 2.20 20.61 0.53
CA SER A 56 1.92 19.22 0.17
C SER A 56 3.18 18.63 -0.49
N PRO A 57 3.63 17.41 -0.13
CA PRO A 57 4.78 16.77 -0.75
C PRO A 57 4.45 16.42 -2.20
N THR A 58 4.54 17.41 -3.09
CA THR A 58 4.55 17.17 -4.53
C THR A 58 5.93 16.65 -4.88
N THR A 59 5.97 15.45 -5.45
CA THR A 59 7.18 14.95 -6.11
C THR A 59 7.60 15.99 -7.14
N PRO A 60 8.85 16.47 -7.13
CA PRO A 60 9.28 17.47 -8.08
C PRO A 60 9.25 16.83 -9.47
N THR A 61 8.29 17.23 -10.30
CA THR A 61 8.31 16.96 -11.73
C THR A 61 9.50 17.72 -12.31
N VAL A 62 10.62 17.00 -12.46
CA VAL A 62 11.80 17.50 -13.17
C VAL A 62 11.38 17.79 -14.61
N SER A 63 11.17 19.06 -14.91
CA SER A 63 11.01 19.54 -16.28
C SER A 63 12.33 19.26 -17.01
N THR A 64 12.33 18.25 -17.89
CA THR A 64 13.47 17.95 -18.75
C THR A 64 13.42 18.86 -19.98
N ASP A 65 13.70 20.14 -19.79
CA ASP A 65 14.03 21.01 -20.91
C ASP A 65 15.48 20.75 -21.31
N ARG A 66 15.67 20.04 -22.43
CA ARG A 66 16.99 19.70 -22.96
C ARG A 66 17.37 20.70 -24.05
N PRO A 67 18.40 21.54 -23.88
CA PRO A 67 18.88 22.34 -24.98
C PRO A 67 19.65 21.46 -25.98
N ARG A 68 19.29 21.59 -27.26
CA ARG A 68 20.02 21.06 -28.42
C ARG A 68 21.37 21.77 -28.60
N ARG A 69 22.43 21.00 -28.95
CA ARG A 69 23.70 21.32 -29.69
C ARG A 69 24.86 20.56 -29.03
N ARG A 70 25.87 19.97 -29.70
CA ARG A 70 26.37 19.92 -31.08
C ARG A 70 27.22 18.63 -31.20
N LEU A 71 27.39 18.15 -32.43
CA LEU A 71 28.29 17.05 -32.82
C LEU A 71 29.72 17.29 -32.31
N SER A 72 30.31 16.31 -31.64
CA SER A 72 31.74 16.25 -31.29
C SER A 72 32.26 14.83 -31.49
N LEU A 73 33.35 14.68 -32.25
CA LEU A 73 34.01 13.44 -32.67
C LEU A 73 34.79 12.73 -31.53
N SER A 74 34.32 12.85 -30.29
CA SER A 74 35.00 12.30 -29.10
C SER A 74 34.51 10.90 -28.72
N SER A 75 33.61 10.29 -29.50
CA SER A 75 32.92 9.03 -29.16
C SER A 75 33.69 7.74 -29.49
N LEU A 76 34.98 7.81 -29.83
CA LEU A 76 35.75 6.63 -30.24
C LEU A 76 36.54 5.94 -29.12
N PHE A 77 36.51 6.45 -27.89
CA PHE A 77 37.23 5.85 -26.74
C PHE A 77 36.35 5.55 -25.51
N GLU A 78 35.03 5.49 -25.68
CA GLU A 78 34.07 5.14 -24.61
C GLU A 78 33.41 3.76 -24.86
N ALA A 79 34.06 2.87 -25.62
CA ALA A 79 33.49 1.58 -26.03
C ALA A 79 33.79 0.39 -25.09
N ARG A 80 34.13 0.63 -23.82
CA ARG A 80 34.38 -0.44 -22.82
C ARG A 80 33.70 -0.25 -21.46
N LYS A 81 32.70 0.62 -21.37
CA LYS A 81 31.87 0.78 -20.16
C LYS A 81 30.37 0.74 -20.49
N ALA A 82 29.99 -0.12 -21.42
CA ALA A 82 28.60 -0.42 -21.78
C ALA A 82 28.37 -1.93 -21.70
N ALA A 83 28.46 -2.47 -20.48
CA ALA A 83 28.03 -3.82 -20.13
C ALA A 83 27.66 -3.88 -18.64
N VAL A 84 26.94 -2.86 -18.16
CA VAL A 84 25.93 -3.11 -17.14
C VAL A 84 24.66 -3.14 -17.96
N ALA A 85 24.19 -4.35 -18.23
CA ALA A 85 22.85 -4.55 -18.76
C ALA A 85 21.92 -3.70 -17.90
N GLU A 86 21.25 -2.76 -18.55
CA GLU A 86 20.04 -2.13 -18.04
C GLU A 86 19.16 -3.31 -17.64
N ALA A 87 19.18 -3.64 -16.34
CA ALA A 87 18.12 -4.43 -15.76
C ALA A 87 16.85 -3.71 -16.20
N PRO A 88 15.88 -4.40 -16.84
CA PRO A 88 14.65 -3.75 -17.24
C PRO A 88 14.16 -3.00 -16.01
N VAL A 89 14.04 -1.68 -16.15
CA VAL A 89 13.37 -0.83 -15.19
C VAL A 89 12.11 -1.59 -14.86
N ALA A 90 12.04 -2.16 -13.64
CA ALA A 90 10.86 -2.89 -13.22
C ALA A 90 9.71 -1.93 -13.48
N ASP A 91 8.78 -2.33 -14.36
CA ASP A 91 7.59 -1.55 -14.63
C ASP A 91 7.06 -1.08 -13.27
N GLU A 92 6.96 0.24 -13.10
CA GLU A 92 6.28 0.80 -11.93
C GLU A 92 5.02 -0.03 -11.75
N PRO A 93 4.81 -0.68 -10.59
CA PRO A 93 3.72 -1.60 -10.44
C PRO A 93 2.46 -0.79 -10.66
N PHE A 94 1.85 -0.95 -11.84
CA PHE A 94 0.51 -0.47 -12.10
C PHE A 94 -0.29 -0.99 -10.92
N LEU A 95 -0.86 -0.09 -10.13
CA LEU A 95 -1.74 -0.43 -9.01
C LEU A 95 -3.00 -1.07 -9.58
N ARG A 96 -2.87 -2.29 -10.10
CA ARG A 96 -3.96 -3.08 -10.61
C ARG A 96 -4.88 -3.29 -9.42
N ARG A 97 -6.14 -2.94 -9.61
CA ARG A 97 -7.18 -3.22 -8.63
C ARG A 97 -7.25 -4.74 -8.45
N LEU A 98 -7.01 -5.20 -7.22
CA LEU A 98 -7.20 -6.60 -6.84
C LEU A 98 -8.66 -7.00 -7.10
N SER A 99 -8.83 -8.20 -7.64
CA SER A 99 -10.14 -8.84 -7.72
C SER A 99 -10.70 -9.09 -6.31
N GLU A 100 -12.01 -9.27 -6.20
CA GLU A 100 -12.67 -9.55 -4.91
C GLU A 100 -12.07 -10.77 -4.18
N PRO A 101 -11.80 -11.92 -4.84
CA PRO A 101 -11.13 -13.05 -4.19
C PRO A 101 -9.71 -12.74 -3.73
N GLU A 102 -8.95 -11.96 -4.49
CA GLU A 102 -7.61 -11.53 -4.07
C GLU A 102 -7.68 -10.61 -2.85
N ARG A 103 -8.70 -9.76 -2.75
CA ARG A 103 -8.91 -8.89 -1.58
C ARG A 103 -9.27 -9.70 -0.33
N GLU A 104 -10.16 -10.68 -0.44
CA GLU A 104 -10.52 -11.57 0.66
C GLU A 104 -9.29 -12.32 1.20
N VAL A 105 -8.46 -12.84 0.30
CA VAL A 105 -7.22 -13.54 0.64
C VAL A 105 -6.23 -12.61 1.37
N VAL A 106 -6.08 -11.36 0.91
CA VAL A 106 -5.23 -10.34 1.56
C VAL A 106 -5.78 -9.97 2.94
N GLU A 107 -7.07 -9.69 3.04
CA GLU A 107 -7.72 -9.31 4.29
C GLU A 107 -7.59 -10.42 5.34
N ALA A 108 -7.80 -11.68 4.93
CA ALA A 108 -7.64 -12.82 5.82
C ALA A 108 -6.20 -12.96 6.33
N ALA A 109 -5.21 -12.78 5.46
CA ALA A 109 -3.80 -12.79 5.85
C ALA A 109 -3.50 -11.66 6.85
N ASP A 110 -4.01 -10.45 6.62
CA ASP A 110 -3.81 -9.31 7.51
C ASP A 110 -4.46 -9.51 8.88
N LEU A 111 -5.67 -10.09 8.94
CA LEU A 111 -6.32 -10.45 10.19
C LEU A 111 -5.52 -11.51 10.95
N PHE A 112 -5.06 -12.56 10.27
CA PHE A 112 -4.21 -13.59 10.88
C PHE A 112 -2.91 -13.03 11.44
N ASN A 113 -2.25 -12.15 10.69
CA ASN A 113 -0.97 -11.55 11.06
C ASN A 113 -1.04 -10.63 12.29
N GLN A 114 -2.24 -10.20 12.68
CA GLN A 114 -2.50 -9.40 13.89
C GLN A 114 -2.71 -10.28 15.14
N THR A 115 -2.85 -11.60 14.98
CA THR A 115 -3.10 -12.52 16.10
C THR A 115 -1.81 -13.12 16.69
N ASP A 116 -1.93 -13.71 17.88
CA ASP A 116 -0.84 -14.47 18.49
C ASP A 116 -0.49 -15.75 17.71
N PHE A 117 -1.40 -16.26 16.86
CA PHE A 117 -1.12 -17.42 16.00
C PHE A 117 0.06 -17.17 15.06
N ARG A 118 0.25 -15.93 14.59
CA ARG A 118 1.43 -15.53 13.81
C ARG A 118 2.73 -15.87 14.55
N ARG A 119 2.84 -15.50 15.83
CA ARG A 119 4.06 -15.78 16.63
C ARG A 119 4.25 -17.27 16.85
N THR A 120 3.17 -18.01 17.10
CA THR A 120 3.21 -19.46 17.24
C THR A 120 3.72 -20.13 15.97
N VAL A 121 3.14 -19.80 14.82
CA VAL A 121 3.56 -20.31 13.50
C VAL A 121 5.02 -19.96 13.21
N SER A 122 5.42 -18.71 13.42
CA SER A 122 6.82 -18.29 13.26
C SER A 122 7.77 -19.03 14.20
N GLY A 123 7.35 -19.31 15.44
CA GLY A 123 8.11 -20.11 16.40
C GLY A 123 8.31 -21.55 15.95
N ILE A 124 7.26 -22.19 15.42
CA ILE A 124 7.33 -23.55 14.88
C ILE A 124 8.24 -23.59 13.64
N ALA A 125 8.15 -22.59 12.76
CA ALA A 125 8.99 -22.49 11.57
C ALA A 125 10.49 -22.44 11.89
N LYS A 126 10.89 -21.87 13.03
CA LYS A 126 12.30 -21.89 13.48
C LYS A 126 12.83 -23.29 13.77
N SER A 127 11.95 -24.22 14.18
CA SER A 127 12.33 -25.59 14.55
C SER A 127 12.14 -26.57 13.40
N LEU A 128 11.10 -26.39 12.58
CA LEU A 128 10.69 -27.32 11.52
C LEU A 128 11.05 -26.83 10.10
N GLY A 129 11.62 -25.64 9.96
CA GLY A 129 11.93 -25.02 8.67
C GLY A 129 10.74 -24.24 8.07
N GLU A 130 10.88 -23.87 6.80
CA GLU A 130 9.87 -23.08 6.09
C GLU A 130 8.58 -23.90 5.86
N PRO A 131 7.41 -23.43 6.31
CA PRO A 131 6.15 -24.09 6.03
C PRO A 131 5.67 -23.78 4.61
N ARG A 132 4.85 -24.68 4.08
CA ARG A 132 3.92 -24.36 2.99
C ARG A 132 2.68 -23.70 3.58
N ALA A 133 2.15 -22.66 2.92
CA ALA A 133 0.95 -21.99 3.37
C ALA A 133 -0.08 -21.82 2.24
N SER A 134 -1.36 -21.95 2.57
CA SER A 134 -2.46 -21.70 1.63
C SER A 134 -3.54 -20.87 2.29
N ILE A 135 -4.23 -20.04 1.50
CA ILE A 135 -5.36 -19.23 1.91
C ILE A 135 -6.51 -19.49 0.93
N ARG A 136 -7.66 -19.91 1.45
CA ARG A 136 -8.81 -20.33 0.65
C ARG A 136 -10.10 -19.70 1.16
N SER A 137 -10.71 -18.85 0.34
CA SER A 137 -12.08 -18.41 0.57
C SER A 137 -13.03 -19.60 0.41
N LEU A 138 -13.94 -19.76 1.37
CA LEU A 138 -15.02 -20.72 1.30
C LEU A 138 -16.22 -20.06 0.62
N SER A 139 -16.83 -20.76 -0.32
CA SER A 139 -18.10 -20.33 -0.91
C SER A 139 -19.19 -20.35 0.16
N GLY A 140 -19.77 -19.19 0.47
CA GLY A 140 -20.80 -19.07 1.51
C GLY A 140 -21.26 -17.64 1.72
N VAL A 141 -22.19 -17.43 2.66
CA VAL A 141 -22.75 -16.10 2.97
C VAL A 141 -21.85 -15.32 3.94
N SER A 142 -20.98 -16.00 4.69
CA SER A 142 -20.21 -15.45 5.82
C SER A 142 -18.76 -15.04 5.51
N ALA A 143 -18.38 -14.90 4.23
CA ALA A 143 -17.01 -14.51 3.80
C ALA A 143 -15.89 -15.25 4.57
N GLU A 144 -16.09 -16.55 4.82
CA GLU A 144 -15.15 -17.34 5.61
C GLU A 144 -13.93 -17.73 4.78
N VAL A 145 -12.74 -17.56 5.37
CA VAL A 145 -11.47 -17.92 4.73
C VAL A 145 -10.73 -18.92 5.61
N VAL A 146 -10.16 -19.96 5.01
CA VAL A 146 -9.30 -20.94 5.69
C VAL A 146 -7.85 -20.66 5.36
N ILE A 147 -7.03 -20.46 6.39
CA ILE A 147 -5.57 -20.39 6.27
C ILE A 147 -5.00 -21.72 6.75
N THR A 148 -4.24 -22.38 5.89
CA THR A 148 -3.53 -23.62 6.22
C THR A 148 -2.04 -23.37 6.24
N VAL A 149 -1.35 -23.85 7.28
CA VAL A 149 0.11 -23.81 7.42
C VAL A 149 0.61 -25.22 7.68
N ALA A 150 1.54 -25.72 6.86
CA ALA A 150 1.93 -27.13 6.85
C ALA A 150 3.43 -27.35 6.70
N TRP A 151 3.98 -28.22 7.55
CA TRP A 151 5.30 -28.85 7.47
C TRP A 151 5.14 -30.34 7.17
N ASP A 152 6.22 -31.05 6.82
CA ASP A 152 6.14 -32.47 6.46
C ASP A 152 5.55 -33.39 7.55
N ILE A 153 5.54 -32.94 8.82
CA ILE A 153 5.09 -33.73 9.99
C ILE A 153 3.95 -33.07 10.80
N SER A 154 3.43 -31.93 10.35
CA SER A 154 2.33 -31.25 11.05
C SER A 154 1.67 -30.21 10.17
N TRP A 155 0.37 -29.99 10.39
CA TRP A 155 -0.35 -28.90 9.75
C TRP A 155 -1.39 -28.29 10.70
N TYR A 156 -1.73 -27.04 10.44
CA TYR A 156 -2.69 -26.25 11.21
C TYR A 156 -3.63 -25.52 10.25
N GLN A 157 -4.92 -25.53 10.57
CA GLN A 157 -5.95 -24.77 9.86
C GLN A 157 -6.57 -23.74 10.77
N TYR A 158 -6.62 -22.51 10.29
CA TYR A 158 -7.24 -21.39 10.95
C TYR A 158 -8.44 -20.95 10.14
N ARG A 159 -9.58 -20.75 10.80
CA ARG A 159 -10.74 -20.13 10.18
C ARG A 159 -10.71 -18.63 10.47
N VAL A 160 -10.90 -17.85 9.41
CA VAL A 160 -11.01 -16.40 9.44
C VAL A 160 -12.44 -16.01 9.07
N THR A 161 -13.08 -15.21 9.90
CA THR A 161 -14.42 -14.65 9.72
C THR A 161 -14.37 -13.17 10.09
N PRO A 162 -14.18 -12.26 9.11
CA PRO A 162 -13.90 -10.84 9.36
C PRO A 162 -14.91 -10.10 10.25
N GLU A 163 -16.18 -10.51 10.22
CA GLU A 163 -17.29 -9.86 10.91
C GLU A 163 -17.33 -10.18 12.42
N LEU A 164 -16.54 -11.15 12.89
CA LEU A 164 -16.53 -11.54 14.29
C LEU A 164 -15.56 -10.67 15.11
N ALA A 165 -15.91 -10.43 16.38
CA ALA A 165 -15.04 -9.73 17.32
C ALA A 165 -13.69 -10.44 17.53
N GLN A 166 -13.67 -11.77 17.39
CA GLN A 166 -12.46 -12.58 17.31
C GLN A 166 -12.42 -13.21 15.91
N PRO A 167 -11.80 -12.52 14.94
CA PRO A 167 -11.95 -12.89 13.53
C PRO A 167 -11.17 -14.14 13.15
N VAL A 168 -10.21 -14.60 13.96
CA VAL A 168 -9.37 -15.75 13.63
C VAL A 168 -9.40 -16.75 14.77
N ARG A 169 -9.62 -18.02 14.45
CA ARG A 169 -9.54 -19.14 15.39
C ARG A 169 -8.79 -20.32 14.78
N LEU A 170 -8.13 -21.12 15.62
CA LEU A 170 -7.65 -22.44 15.22
C LEU A 170 -8.87 -23.36 15.06
N GLU A 171 -9.05 -23.89 13.87
CA GLU A 171 -10.15 -24.81 13.54
C GLU A 171 -9.69 -26.26 13.69
N GLU A 172 -8.55 -26.61 13.08
CA GLU A 172 -8.08 -27.99 13.00
C GLU A 172 -6.54 -28.07 12.98
N ARG A 173 -6.00 -29.24 13.32
CA ARG A 173 -4.57 -29.55 13.20
C ARG A 173 -4.40 -31.06 13.00
N GLY A 174 -3.34 -31.44 12.30
CA GLY A 174 -2.99 -32.84 12.08
C GLY A 174 -1.48 -33.07 12.01
N HIS A 175 -1.11 -34.32 11.79
CA HIS A 175 0.28 -34.79 11.84
C HIS A 175 0.76 -35.35 10.50
N GLU A 176 -0.16 -35.66 9.59
CA GLU A 176 0.18 -36.14 8.25
C GLU A 176 -0.45 -35.24 7.20
N LEU A 177 0.34 -34.81 6.21
CA LEU A 177 -0.19 -34.01 5.10
C LEU A 177 -1.28 -34.73 4.31
N ALA A 178 -1.32 -36.06 4.32
CA ALA A 178 -2.33 -36.84 3.63
C ALA A 178 -3.74 -36.65 4.23
N GLU A 179 -3.83 -36.31 5.51
CA GLU A 179 -5.10 -36.05 6.23
C GLU A 179 -5.78 -34.77 5.72
N LEU A 180 -4.99 -33.79 5.30
CA LEU A 180 -5.48 -32.51 4.83
C LEU A 180 -6.20 -32.67 3.48
N ASP A 181 -7.40 -32.11 3.35
CA ASP A 181 -8.14 -32.11 2.09
C ASP A 181 -7.29 -31.46 0.97
N PRO A 182 -7.18 -32.07 -0.23
CA PRO A 182 -6.45 -31.51 -1.36
C PRO A 182 -6.80 -30.05 -1.70
N LEU A 183 -8.03 -29.60 -1.44
CA LEU A 183 -8.47 -28.23 -1.68
C LEU A 183 -7.62 -27.19 -0.94
N TYR A 184 -7.00 -27.55 0.18
CA TYR A 184 -6.16 -26.67 1.01
C TYR A 184 -4.67 -26.81 0.73
N LYS A 185 -4.28 -27.43 -0.40
CA LYS A 185 -2.87 -27.70 -0.76
C LYS A 185 -2.38 -26.92 -1.98
N ASP A 186 -3.08 -25.87 -2.39
CA ASP A 186 -2.66 -25.05 -3.53
C ASP A 186 -1.46 -24.14 -3.22
N TRP A 187 -1.01 -24.12 -1.97
CA TRP A 187 0.21 -23.43 -1.49
C TRP A 187 0.39 -22.01 -2.08
N ASN A 188 -0.67 -21.21 -2.04
CA ASN A 188 -0.75 -19.86 -2.61
C ASN A 188 -0.30 -18.75 -1.63
N ALA A 189 0.43 -19.09 -0.56
CA ALA A 189 0.99 -18.14 0.38
C ALA A 189 2.34 -18.64 0.93
N HIS A 190 3.13 -17.75 1.51
CA HIS A 190 4.39 -18.07 2.17
C HIS A 190 4.54 -17.27 3.47
N LEU A 191 5.56 -17.60 4.26
CA LEU A 191 5.97 -16.78 5.40
C LEU A 191 7.10 -15.84 4.97
N ASP A 192 6.97 -14.55 5.28
CA ASP A 192 8.05 -13.58 5.06
C ASP A 192 9.16 -13.67 6.13
N GLU A 193 10.21 -12.85 5.98
CA GLU A 193 11.34 -12.78 6.92
C GLU A 193 10.94 -12.36 8.34
N HIS A 194 9.75 -11.77 8.51
CA HIS A 194 9.18 -11.40 9.79
C HIS A 194 8.17 -12.43 10.31
N GLY A 195 8.02 -13.56 9.63
CA GLY A 195 7.05 -14.61 9.97
C GLY A 195 5.60 -14.16 9.81
N ARG A 196 5.31 -13.20 8.92
CA ARG A 196 3.95 -12.88 8.48
C ARG A 196 3.56 -13.83 7.35
N VAL A 197 2.29 -14.24 7.33
CA VAL A 197 1.72 -14.96 6.19
C VAL A 197 1.43 -13.95 5.08
N VAL A 198 2.00 -14.17 3.89
CA VAL A 198 1.87 -13.28 2.73
C VAL A 198 1.31 -14.08 1.55
N PRO A 199 0.18 -13.65 0.95
CA PRO A 199 -0.36 -14.28 -0.25
C PRO A 199 0.53 -14.08 -1.48
N ASN A 200 0.60 -15.10 -2.34
CA ASN A 200 1.28 -15.04 -3.62
C ASN A 200 0.34 -14.46 -4.68
N ILE A 201 0.27 -13.14 -4.77
CA ILE A 201 -0.54 -12.45 -5.79
C ILE A 201 0.30 -12.23 -7.04
N ALA A 202 -0.22 -12.62 -8.20
CA ALA A 202 0.45 -12.42 -9.47
C ALA A 202 0.69 -10.91 -9.71
N ARG A 203 1.96 -10.53 -9.84
CA ARG A 203 2.35 -9.23 -10.39
C ARG A 203 2.33 -9.38 -11.91
N ILE A 204 1.42 -8.68 -12.58
CA ILE A 204 1.36 -8.63 -14.06
C ILE A 204 2.36 -7.58 -14.52
#